data_AF-A0A293MNP9-F1
#
_entry.id   AF-A0A293MNP9-F1
#
_cell.length_a   1.000
_cell.length_b   1.000
_cell.length_c   1.000
_cell.angle_alpha   90.00
_cell.angle_beta   90.00
_cell.angle_gamma   90.00
#
_symmetry.space_group_name_H-M   'P 1'
#
loop_
_entity.id
_entity.type
_entity.pdbx_description
1 polymer ?
#
loop_
_entity_poly.entity_id
_entity_poly.type
_entity_poly.pdbx_seq_one_letter_code
_entity_poly.pdbx_strand_id
1 'polypeptide(L)'
;MVAAGYLGRKSGKGCYLYTPGVKDRPVNPGAEEILRKYTVPKVLENTAEELQMRLATRFINANLLRHRDPSSRHASYSGTMLVTLLRSSTHETSPVE
;
A
#
# COMPACT_ATOMS: atom_id res chain seq x y z
N MET A 1 -10.50 -15.02 8.35
CA MET A 1 -10.56 -13.74 9.10
C MET A 1 -11.90 -13.03 8.92
N VAL A 2 -12.23 -12.53 7.72
CA VAL A 2 -13.46 -11.73 7.48
C VAL A 2 -14.74 -12.49 7.84
N ALA A 3 -14.91 -13.72 7.33
CA ALA A 3 -16.08 -14.56 7.65
C ALA A 3 -16.23 -14.88 9.16
N ALA A 4 -15.14 -14.83 9.93
CA ALA A 4 -15.15 -15.03 11.38
C ALA A 4 -15.38 -13.72 12.16
N GLY A 5 -15.62 -12.60 11.48
CA GLY A 5 -15.85 -11.29 12.11
C GLY A 5 -14.59 -10.64 12.71
N TYR A 6 -13.39 -11.06 12.29
CA TYR A 6 -12.11 -10.48 12.73
C TYR A 6 -11.65 -9.40 11.73
N LEU A 7 -12.15 -8.16 11.89
CA LEU A 7 -11.99 -7.05 10.93
C LEU A 7 -10.94 -6.01 11.35
N GLY A 8 -10.26 -6.22 12.48
CA GLY A 8 -9.18 -5.37 12.97
C GLY A 8 -9.61 -4.41 14.08
N ARG A 9 -8.88 -3.29 14.20
CA ARG A 9 -9.01 -2.37 15.35
C ARG A 9 -10.41 -1.74 15.46
N LYS A 10 -11.04 -1.41 14.34
CA LYS A 10 -12.38 -0.78 14.31
C LYS A 10 -13.47 -1.70 14.83
N SER A 11 -13.31 -3.02 14.70
CA SER A 11 -14.23 -4.03 15.24
C SER A 11 -13.79 -4.58 16.60
N GLY A 12 -12.75 -4.01 17.22
CA GLY A 12 -12.20 -4.47 18.49
C GLY A 12 -11.41 -5.79 18.43
N LYS A 13 -11.34 -6.46 17.26
CA LYS A 13 -10.64 -7.74 17.11
C LYS A 13 -10.20 -8.01 15.67
N GLY A 14 -8.98 -8.48 15.51
CA GLY A 14 -8.33 -8.88 14.26
C GLY A 14 -7.36 -10.02 14.54
N CYS A 15 -6.08 -9.87 14.15
CA CYS A 15 -5.01 -10.76 14.61
C CYS A 15 -4.75 -10.62 16.13
N TYR A 16 -5.06 -9.45 16.69
CA TYR A 16 -5.01 -9.15 18.11
C TYR A 16 -6.40 -8.77 18.60
N LEU A 17 -6.59 -8.81 19.92
CA LEU A 17 -7.72 -8.17 20.58
C LEU A 17 -7.36 -6.71 20.87
N TYR A 18 -8.29 -5.80 20.56
CA TYR A 18 -8.07 -4.37 20.68
C TYR A 18 -9.05 -3.77 21.69
N THR A 19 -8.53 -3.34 22.83
CA THR A 19 -9.29 -2.63 23.86
C THR A 19 -9.03 -1.12 23.76
N PRO A 20 -10.07 -0.27 23.67
CA PRO A 20 -9.88 1.18 23.65
C PRO A 20 -9.14 1.69 24.89
N GLY A 21 -8.25 2.68 24.70
CA GLY A 21 -7.48 3.27 25.81
C GLY A 21 -6.36 2.40 26.37
N VAL A 22 -6.22 1.14 25.92
CA VAL A 22 -5.19 0.21 26.39
C VAL A 22 -4.19 -0.04 25.25
N LYS A 23 -2.88 0.02 25.58
CA LYS A 23 -1.80 -0.27 24.62
C LYS A 23 -1.59 -1.77 24.42
N ASP A 24 -1.88 -2.54 25.46
CA ASP A 24 -1.80 -3.99 25.43
C ASP A 24 -2.73 -4.57 24.37
N ARG A 25 -2.20 -5.56 23.66
CA ARG A 25 -2.80 -6.15 22.45
C ARG A 25 -2.52 -7.64 22.48
N PRO A 26 -3.24 -8.41 23.31
CA PRO A 26 -3.06 -9.84 23.37
C PRO A 26 -3.43 -10.48 22.02
N VAL A 27 -2.76 -11.57 21.70
CA VAL A 27 -3.03 -12.35 20.49
C VAL A 27 -4.46 -12.87 20.53
N ASN A 28 -5.17 -12.81 19.41
CA ASN A 28 -6.51 -13.37 19.30
C ASN A 28 -6.42 -14.90 19.10
N PRO A 29 -6.85 -15.74 20.05
CA PRO A 29 -6.74 -17.20 19.94
C PRO A 29 -7.54 -17.75 18.75
N GLY A 30 -8.70 -17.18 18.44
CA GLY A 30 -9.47 -17.58 17.27
C GLY A 30 -8.79 -17.21 15.94
N ALA A 31 -7.95 -16.16 15.93
CA ALA A 31 -7.12 -15.86 14.77
C ALA A 31 -5.98 -16.88 14.62
N GLU A 32 -5.36 -17.29 15.73
CA GLU A 32 -4.31 -18.31 15.75
C GLU A 32 -4.81 -19.66 15.22
N GLU A 33 -6.02 -20.09 15.64
CA GLU A 33 -6.65 -21.31 15.14
C GLU A 33 -6.87 -21.29 13.62
N ILE A 34 -7.36 -20.15 13.10
CA ILE A 34 -7.54 -19.97 11.65
C ILE A 34 -6.19 -20.02 10.93
N LEU A 35 -5.17 -19.33 11.44
CA LEU A 35 -3.84 -19.33 10.82
C LEU A 35 -3.26 -20.75 10.80
N ARG A 36 -3.33 -21.49 11.91
CA ARG A 36 -2.86 -22.87 12.00
C ARG A 36 -3.59 -23.80 11.02
N LYS A 37 -4.90 -23.61 10.84
CA LYS A 37 -5.72 -24.42 9.91
C LYS A 37 -5.28 -24.25 8.45
N TYR A 38 -4.83 -23.06 8.05
CA TYR A 38 -4.46 -22.74 6.67
C TYR A 38 -2.95 -22.56 6.47
N THR A 39 -2.12 -23.02 7.40
CA THR A 39 -0.66 -22.98 7.26
C THR A 39 -0.19 -23.87 6.10
N VAL A 40 0.71 -23.33 5.28
CA VAL A 40 1.38 -24.04 4.19
C VAL A 40 2.84 -24.31 4.60
N PRO A 41 3.42 -25.47 4.25
CA PRO A 41 4.83 -25.75 4.51
C PRO A 41 5.73 -24.67 3.88
N LYS A 42 6.76 -24.26 4.64
CA LYS A 42 7.75 -23.30 4.17
C LYS A 42 8.59 -23.92 3.05
N VAL A 43 8.73 -23.22 1.93
CA VAL A 43 9.58 -23.65 0.80
C VAL A 43 11.06 -23.34 1.07
N LEU A 44 11.30 -22.25 1.80
CA LEU A 44 12.61 -21.79 2.22
C LEU A 44 12.55 -21.46 3.71
N GLU A 45 13.70 -21.24 4.33
CA GLU A 45 13.76 -20.83 5.72
C GLU A 45 13.01 -19.50 5.96
N ASN A 46 12.63 -19.30 7.22
CA ASN A 46 11.93 -18.10 7.68
C ASN A 46 12.78 -17.41 8.73
N THR A 47 14.03 -17.10 8.39
CA THR A 47 14.87 -16.21 9.22
C THR A 47 14.31 -14.79 9.22
N ALA A 48 14.69 -13.98 10.21
CA ALA A 48 14.20 -12.61 10.31
C ALA A 48 14.60 -11.79 9.08
N GLU A 49 15.82 -12.00 8.60
CA GLU A 49 16.41 -11.36 7.43
C GLU A 49 15.66 -11.73 6.16
N GLU A 50 15.36 -13.02 5.95
CA GLU A 50 14.59 -13.48 4.79
C GLU A 50 13.17 -12.91 4.78
N LEU A 51 12.51 -12.87 5.95
CA LEU A 51 11.16 -12.29 6.06
C LEU A 51 11.18 -10.78 5.75
N GLN A 52 12.15 -10.04 6.27
CA GLN A 52 12.34 -8.62 5.97
C GLN A 52 12.56 -8.41 4.47
N MET A 53 13.46 -9.18 3.86
CA MET A 53 13.77 -9.07 2.43
C MET A 53 12.59 -9.42 1.54
N ARG A 54 11.79 -10.43 1.90
CA ARG A 54 10.56 -10.79 1.16
C ARG A 54 9.54 -9.65 1.15
N LEU A 55 9.36 -8.97 2.28
CA LEU A 55 8.43 -7.83 2.39
C LEU A 55 8.97 -6.60 1.65
N ALA A 56 10.23 -6.24 1.90
CA ALA A 56 10.86 -5.05 1.31
C ALA A 56 10.96 -5.17 -0.22
N THR A 57 11.46 -6.29 -0.73
CA THR A 57 11.66 -6.50 -2.17
C THR A 57 10.34 -6.46 -2.93
N ARG A 58 9.27 -7.06 -2.39
CA ARG A 58 7.93 -6.98 -3.00
C ARG A 58 7.42 -5.56 -3.08
N PHE A 59 7.58 -4.78 -2.01
CA PHE A 59 7.16 -3.38 -1.99
C PHE A 59 7.95 -2.53 -2.99
N ILE A 60 9.28 -2.67 -3.02
CA ILE A 60 10.15 -1.94 -3.95
C ILE A 60 9.81 -2.30 -5.40
N ASN A 61 9.70 -3.59 -5.70
CA ASN A 61 9.39 -4.07 -7.04
C ASN A 61 8.01 -3.60 -7.51
N ALA A 62 7.00 -3.59 -6.63
CA ALA A 62 5.67 -3.06 -6.96
C ALA A 62 5.72 -1.56 -7.28
N ASN A 63 6.50 -0.77 -6.54
CA ASN A 63 6.67 0.66 -6.82
C ASN A 63 7.42 0.92 -8.12
N LEU A 64 8.45 0.12 -8.42
CA LEU A 64 9.19 0.20 -9.68
C LEU A 64 8.33 -0.18 -10.89
N LEU A 65 7.53 -1.25 -10.76
CA LEU A 65 6.56 -1.63 -11.78
C LEU A 65 5.59 -0.49 -12.03
N ARG A 66 4.97 0.05 -10.97
CA ARG A 66 4.08 1.21 -11.08
C ARG A 66 4.76 2.37 -11.82
N HIS A 67 6.00 2.72 -11.49
CA HIS A 67 6.70 3.81 -12.16
C HIS A 67 6.95 3.56 -13.66
N ARG A 68 7.20 2.31 -14.04
CA ARG A 68 7.42 1.91 -15.43
C ARG A 68 6.13 1.87 -16.24
N ASP A 69 5.01 1.55 -15.61
CA ASP A 69 3.71 1.46 -16.25
C ASP A 69 3.22 2.85 -16.70
N PRO A 70 3.08 3.11 -18.02
CA PRO A 70 2.65 4.41 -18.54
C PRO A 70 1.26 4.82 -18.08
N SER A 71 0.38 3.84 -17.88
CA SER A 71 -1.01 4.04 -17.44
C SER A 71 -1.13 4.56 -16.00
N SER A 72 -0.13 4.32 -15.16
CA SER A 72 -0.13 4.78 -13.77
C SER A 72 0.29 6.26 -13.63
N ARG A 73 1.03 6.79 -14.62
CA ARG A 73 1.53 8.18 -14.63
C ARG A 73 0.40 9.20 -14.72
N HIS A 74 -0.76 8.80 -15.27
CA HIS A 74 -1.89 9.69 -15.47
C HIS A 74 -2.68 10.05 -14.22
N ALA A 75 -2.43 9.37 -13.08
CA ALA A 75 -3.05 9.72 -11.81
C ALA A 75 -2.47 11.00 -11.17
N SER A 76 -1.40 11.60 -11.72
CA SER A 76 -0.75 12.81 -11.18
C SER A 76 -0.88 14.08 -12.03
N TYR A 77 -1.52 14.04 -13.20
CA TYR A 77 -1.67 15.25 -14.05
C TYR A 77 -2.90 16.08 -13.63
N SER A 78 -2.85 16.68 -12.44
CA SER A 78 -3.71 17.81 -12.08
C SER A 78 -2.97 19.16 -12.07
N GLY A 79 -1.63 19.16 -12.14
CA GLY A 79 -0.83 20.39 -12.00
C GLY A 79 -0.13 20.88 -13.27
N THR A 80 0.11 20.01 -14.26
CA THR A 80 1.00 20.34 -15.39
C THR A 80 0.28 20.95 -16.59
N MET A 81 -1.06 20.84 -16.68
CA MET A 81 -1.85 21.50 -17.74
C MET A 81 -1.78 23.04 -17.65
N LEU A 82 -1.65 23.60 -16.44
CA LEU A 82 -1.62 25.06 -16.26
C LEU A 82 -0.32 25.69 -16.78
N VAL A 83 0.82 24.99 -16.65
CA VAL A 83 2.13 25.49 -17.09
C VAL A 83 2.27 25.42 -18.61
N THR A 84 1.68 24.39 -19.25
CA THR A 84 1.70 24.27 -20.71
C THR A 84 0.77 25.29 -21.37
N LEU A 85 -0.39 25.58 -20.78
CA LEU A 85 -1.34 26.58 -21.30
C LEU A 85 -0.84 28.04 -21.13
N LEU A 86 -0.11 28.35 -20.05
CA LEU A 86 0.44 29.71 -19.85
C LEU A 86 1.59 30.05 -20.80
N ARG A 87 2.32 29.04 -21.31
CA ARG A 87 3.42 29.25 -22.26
C ARG A 87 2.97 29.43 -23.71
N SER A 88 1.71 29.12 -24.02
CA SER A 88 1.09 29.35 -25.34
C SER A 88 0.53 30.76 -25.51
N SER A 89 0.36 31.53 -24.43
CA SER A 89 -0.29 32.85 -24.46
C SER A 89 0.65 34.04 -24.70
N THR A 90 1.97 33.83 -24.72
CA THR A 90 2.96 34.94 -24.79
C THR A 90 3.66 35.09 -26.14
N HIS A 91 3.12 34.57 -27.25
CA HIS A 91 3.76 34.76 -28.56
C HIS A 91 2.83 35.09 -29.74
N GLU A 92 1.64 35.63 -29.47
CA GLU A 92 0.86 36.40 -30.46
C GLU A 92 0.75 37.85 -29.97
N THR A 93 1.62 38.73 -30.47
CA THR A 93 1.31 40.14 -30.77
C THR A 93 2.53 40.77 -31.45
N SER A 94 2.53 40.71 -32.77
CA SER A 94 3.29 41.66 -33.61
C SER A 94 2.74 43.09 -33.47
N PRO A 95 3.57 44.11 -33.68
CA PRO A 95 3.25 45.11 -34.71
C PRO A 95 4.50 45.38 -35.60
N VAL A 96 4.39 45.28 -36.93
CA VAL A 96 4.11 46.37 -37.89
C VAL A 96 5.10 47.53 -37.76
N GLU A 97 6.09 47.55 -38.67
CA GLU A 97 6.50 48.68 -39.52
C GLU A 97 7.18 48.14 -40.78
#